data_AF-A0A419SNP7-F1
#
_entry.id   AF-A0A419SNP7-F1
#
_cell.length_a   1.000
_cell.length_b   1.000
_cell.length_c   1.000
_cell.angle_alpha   90.00
_cell.angle_beta   90.00
_cell.angle_gamma   90.00
#
_symmetry.space_group_name_H-M   'P 1'
#
loop_
_entity.id
_entity.type
_entity.pdbx_description
1 polymer ?
#
loop_
_entity_poly.entity_id
_entity_poly.type
_entity_poly.pdbx_seq_one_letter_code
_entity_poly.pdbx_strand_id
1 'polypeptide(L)'
;MFYCIWLIVSLLLPFYGVIRFWPPATFNDEFILFNDICTVLTFAPLFFILFLSVSSQTIFLLFKKYELESLVKIGLLFYPLSIGLYSFIVIERWPLPVTIVVAVVGSAVGITHLLLTTWIRQMGQARRH
;
A
#
# COMPACT_ATOMS: atom_id res chain seq x y z
N MET A 1 5.67 21.04 9.77
CA MET A 1 6.99 20.52 9.34
C MET A 1 7.24 19.12 9.88
N PHE A 2 7.22 18.90 11.20
CA PHE A 2 7.40 17.58 11.82
C PHE A 2 6.47 16.48 11.27
N TYR A 3 5.20 16.82 11.04
CA TYR A 3 4.20 15.88 10.50
C TYR A 3 4.48 15.44 9.05
N CYS A 4 5.02 16.34 8.21
CA CYS A 4 5.39 16.00 6.83
C CYS A 4 6.63 15.09 6.79
N ILE A 5 7.58 15.32 7.70
CA ILE A 5 8.75 14.44 7.87
C ILE A 5 8.27 13.03 8.28
N TRP A 6 7.33 12.93 9.21
CA TRP A 6 6.77 11.65 9.64
C TRP A 6 6.02 10.92 8.51
N LEU A 7 5.30 11.64 7.65
CA LEU A 7 4.64 11.07 6.48
C LEU A 7 5.63 10.52 5.45
N ILE A 8 6.72 11.24 5.19
CA ILE A 8 7.78 10.77 4.27
C ILE A 8 8.45 9.53 4.86
N VAL A 9 8.77 9.52 6.15
CA VAL A 9 9.33 8.34 6.83
C VAL A 9 8.36 7.15 6.77
N SER A 10 7.06 7.40 6.96
CA SER A 10 6.01 6.38 6.84
C SER A 10 5.82 5.88 5.42
N LEU A 11 6.05 6.72 4.40
CA LEU A 11 6.09 6.33 2.99
C LEU A 11 7.29 5.44 2.72
N LEU A 12 8.45 5.74 3.30
CA LEU A 12 9.71 5.03 3.06
C LEU A 12 9.78 3.67 3.77
N LEU A 13 9.09 3.50 4.90
CA LEU A 13 9.02 2.25 5.66
C LEU A 13 8.57 1.02 4.85
N PRO A 14 7.48 1.06 4.05
CA PRO A 14 7.12 -0.06 3.19
C PRO A 14 8.15 -0.32 2.09
N PHE A 15 8.76 0.71 1.49
CA PHE A 15 9.85 0.52 0.53
C PHE A 15 11.07 -0.11 1.17
N TYR A 16 11.47 0.34 2.36
CA TYR A 16 12.56 -0.26 3.13
C TYR A 16 12.23 -1.71 3.51
N GLY A 17 10.99 -1.98 3.91
CA GLY A 17 10.45 -3.31 4.16
C GLY A 17 10.69 -4.25 2.97
N VAL A 18 10.25 -3.81 1.79
CA VAL A 18 10.36 -4.56 0.54
C VAL A 18 11.79 -4.61 0.00
N ILE A 19 12.66 -3.64 0.24
CA ILE A 19 14.06 -3.72 -0.25
C ILE A 19 14.92 -4.59 0.67
N ARG A 20 14.76 -4.41 1.99
CA ARG A 20 15.65 -4.97 3.02
C ARG A 20 15.24 -6.38 3.45
N PHE A 21 13.94 -6.61 3.62
CA PHE A 21 13.41 -7.86 4.16
C PHE A 21 12.77 -8.74 3.09
N TRP A 22 12.68 -8.25 1.85
CA TRP A 22 12.31 -9.12 0.75
C TRP A 22 13.47 -10.05 0.46
N PRO A 23 13.27 -11.35 0.67
CA PRO A 23 14.33 -12.33 0.57
C PRO A 23 14.94 -12.33 -0.83
N PRO A 24 16.27 -12.49 -0.95
CA PRO A 24 16.84 -12.90 -2.23
C PRO A 24 16.29 -14.30 -2.54
N ALA A 25 15.73 -14.50 -3.74
CA ALA A 25 15.36 -15.83 -4.20
C ALA A 25 16.63 -16.57 -4.62
N THR A 26 17.40 -17.09 -3.66
CA THR A 26 18.54 -17.95 -3.94
C THR A 26 18.09 -19.40 -3.93
N PHE A 27 18.46 -20.16 -4.97
CA PHE A 27 18.11 -21.58 -5.11
C PHE A 27 18.62 -22.50 -3.98
N ASN A 28 19.46 -21.96 -3.08
CA ASN A 28 19.99 -22.67 -1.91
C ASN A 28 19.15 -22.49 -0.64
N ASP A 29 18.08 -21.67 -0.67
CA ASP A 29 17.25 -21.46 0.51
C ASP A 29 16.27 -22.64 0.68
N GLU A 30 16.36 -23.35 1.80
CA GLU A 30 15.54 -24.54 2.11
C GLU A 30 14.01 -24.23 2.20
N PHE A 31 13.62 -22.95 2.18
CA PHE A 31 12.26 -22.49 2.43
C PHE A 31 11.76 -21.42 1.44
N ILE A 32 12.19 -21.46 0.16
CA ILE A 32 11.75 -20.51 -0.89
C ILE A 32 10.22 -20.35 -0.91
N LEU A 33 9.48 -21.46 -0.86
CA LEU A 33 8.01 -21.45 -0.91
C LEU A 33 7.38 -20.75 0.31
N PHE A 34 7.89 -21.00 1.51
CA PHE A 34 7.41 -20.34 2.73
C PHE A 34 7.70 -18.85 2.70
N ASN A 35 8.85 -18.48 2.14
CA ASN A 35 9.27 -17.10 1.99
C ASN A 35 8.39 -16.33 1.01
N ASP A 36 8.09 -16.92 -0.15
CA ASP A 36 7.16 -16.36 -1.12
C ASP A 36 5.75 -16.22 -0.53
N ILE A 37 5.27 -17.22 0.21
CA ILE A 37 3.96 -17.16 0.90
C ILE A 37 3.92 -16.03 1.92
N CYS A 38 4.91 -15.92 2.81
CA CYS A 38 4.98 -14.85 3.80
C CYS A 38 5.02 -13.46 3.14
N THR A 39 5.73 -13.37 2.01
CA THR A 39 5.85 -12.14 1.22
C THR A 39 4.52 -11.75 0.57
N VAL A 40 3.80 -12.70 -0.04
CA VAL A 40 2.47 -12.48 -0.61
C VAL A 40 1.43 -12.14 0.44
N LEU A 41 1.45 -12.82 1.59
CA LEU A 41 0.40 -12.65 2.62
C LEU A 41 0.62 -11.42 3.50
N THR A 42 1.87 -10.99 3.69
CA THR A 42 2.20 -9.93 4.65
C THR A 42 2.69 -8.68 3.95
N PHE A 43 3.70 -8.79 3.09
CA PHE A 43 4.35 -7.63 2.50
C PHE A 43 3.52 -6.97 1.41
N ALA A 44 2.92 -7.75 0.51
CA ALA A 44 2.12 -7.20 -0.59
C ALA A 44 0.92 -6.38 -0.06
N PRO A 45 0.06 -6.90 0.85
CA PRO A 45 -1.08 -6.13 1.34
C PRO A 45 -0.65 -4.89 2.13
N LEU A 46 0.39 -5.00 2.96
CA LEU A 46 0.92 -3.86 3.72
C LEU A 46 1.47 -2.76 2.80
N PHE A 47 2.16 -3.12 1.72
CA PHE A 47 2.63 -2.17 0.73
C PHE A 47 1.46 -1.34 0.17
N PHE A 48 0.39 -1.99 -0.30
CA PHE A 48 -0.76 -1.30 -0.87
C PHE A 48 -1.53 -0.46 0.17
N ILE A 49 -1.75 -0.99 1.37
CA ILE A 49 -2.42 -0.27 2.46
C ILE A 49 -1.66 1.01 2.82
N LEU A 50 -0.36 0.89 3.06
CA LEU A 50 0.48 2.02 3.46
C LEU A 50 0.63 3.03 2.34
N PHE A 51 0.86 2.58 1.11
CA PHE A 51 1.00 3.48 -0.04
C PHE A 51 -0.27 4.31 -0.24
N LEU A 52 -1.44 3.67 -0.34
CA LEU A 52 -2.71 4.37 -0.53
C LEU A 52 -3.05 5.30 0.63
N SER A 53 -2.78 4.89 1.88
CA SER A 53 -3.02 5.70 3.07
C SER A 53 -2.13 6.94 3.10
N VAL A 54 -0.83 6.77 2.85
CA VAL A 54 0.13 7.89 2.88
C VAL A 54 -0.09 8.83 1.71
N SER A 55 -0.34 8.33 0.50
CA SER A 55 -0.64 9.17 -0.68
C SER A 55 -1.91 9.98 -0.47
N SER A 56 -2.99 9.36 0.00
CA SER A 56 -4.25 10.08 0.28
C SER A 56 -4.07 11.14 1.38
N GLN A 57 -3.32 10.82 2.44
CA GLN A 57 -3.05 11.76 3.53
C GLN A 57 -2.13 12.91 3.12
N THR A 58 -1.14 12.64 2.27
CA THR A 58 -0.24 13.66 1.72
C THR A 58 -1.04 14.68 0.89
N ILE A 59 -2.00 14.22 0.09
CA ILE A 59 -2.85 15.10 -0.72
C ILE A 59 -3.86 15.85 0.14
N PHE A 60 -4.45 15.21 1.16
CA PHE A 60 -5.28 15.90 2.13
C PHE A 60 -4.56 17.11 2.73
N LEU A 61 -3.30 16.93 3.11
CA LEU A 61 -2.49 17.98 3.73
C LEU A 61 -2.01 19.04 2.75
N LEU A 62 -1.67 18.67 1.51
CA LEU A 62 -1.21 19.62 0.49
C LEU A 62 -2.32 20.58 0.07
N PHE A 63 -3.55 20.08 -0.03
CA PHE A 63 -4.64 20.87 -0.57
C PHE A 63 -5.63 21.38 0.50
N LYS A 64 -5.59 20.84 1.72
CA LYS A 64 -6.36 21.30 2.92
C LYS A 64 -7.86 21.59 2.73
N LYS A 65 -8.45 21.21 1.59
CA LYS A 65 -9.81 21.58 1.18
C LYS A 65 -10.66 20.41 0.71
N TYR A 66 -10.10 19.20 0.64
CA TYR A 66 -10.82 18.06 0.08
C TYR A 66 -11.69 17.37 1.13
N GLU A 67 -12.97 17.28 0.82
CA GLU A 67 -13.94 16.47 1.55
C GLU A 67 -13.58 14.98 1.51
N LEU A 68 -14.17 14.21 2.41
CA LEU A 68 -13.85 12.79 2.59
C LEU A 68 -14.06 11.96 1.32
N GLU A 69 -15.09 12.27 0.52
CA GLU A 69 -15.33 11.62 -0.77
C GLU A 69 -14.21 11.88 -1.77
N SER A 70 -13.61 13.07 -1.73
CA SER A 70 -12.48 13.41 -2.58
C SER A 70 -11.24 12.59 -2.20
N LEU A 71 -11.06 12.21 -0.93
CA LEU A 71 -9.94 11.35 -0.51
C LEU A 71 -10.04 9.93 -1.05
N VAL A 72 -11.24 9.37 -1.12
CA VAL A 72 -11.45 8.06 -1.75
C VAL A 72 -11.14 8.13 -3.24
N LYS A 73 -11.66 9.15 -3.94
CA LYS A 73 -11.40 9.38 -5.37
C LYS A 73 -9.90 9.55 -5.65
N ILE A 74 -9.22 10.31 -4.80
CA ILE A 74 -7.76 10.50 -4.87
C ILE A 74 -7.06 9.16 -4.65
N GLY A 75 -7.37 8.41 -3.59
CA GLY A 75 -6.76 7.10 -3.34
C GLY A 75 -6.93 6.14 -4.52
N LEU A 76 -8.12 6.12 -5.13
CA LEU A 76 -8.40 5.36 -6.36
C LEU A 76 -7.55 5.84 -7.56
N LEU A 77 -7.21 7.11 -7.64
CA LEU A 77 -6.31 7.63 -8.69
C LEU A 77 -4.86 7.17 -8.49
N PHE A 78 -4.45 6.93 -7.25
CA PHE A 78 -3.12 6.38 -6.92
C PHE A 78 -3.05 4.85 -7.04
N TYR A 79 -4.18 4.18 -7.22
CA TYR A 79 -4.26 2.73 -7.41
C TYR A 79 -3.37 2.21 -8.56
N PRO A 80 -3.50 2.68 -9.82
CA PRO A 80 -2.66 2.21 -10.91
C PRO A 80 -1.17 2.53 -10.67
N LEU A 81 -0.86 3.65 -10.00
CA LEU A 81 0.51 3.99 -9.63
C LEU A 81 1.09 3.00 -8.62
N SER A 82 0.31 2.60 -7.61
CA SER A 82 0.72 1.63 -6.60
C SER A 82 0.99 0.25 -7.23
N ILE A 83 0.17 -0.17 -8.19
CA ILE A 83 0.36 -1.42 -8.94
C ILE A 83 1.61 -1.34 -9.82
N GLY A 84 1.81 -0.23 -10.53
CA GLY A 84 2.98 -0.03 -11.37
C GLY A 84 4.28 -0.05 -10.57
N LEU A 85 4.31 0.65 -9.44
CA LEU A 85 5.46 0.68 -8.53
C LEU A 85 5.74 -0.69 -7.91
N TYR A 86 4.70 -1.37 -7.41
CA TYR A 86 4.85 -2.73 -6.90
C TYR A 86 5.43 -3.64 -7.98
N SER A 87 4.80 -3.66 -9.16
CA SER A 87 5.23 -4.50 -10.29
C SER A 87 6.68 -4.24 -10.68
N PHE A 88 7.11 -2.97 -10.75
CA PHE A 88 8.50 -2.61 -11.02
C PHE A 88 9.49 -3.18 -10.00
N ILE A 89 9.12 -3.24 -8.72
CA ILE A 89 9.98 -3.78 -7.67
C ILE A 89 10.13 -5.31 -7.75
N VAL A 90 9.06 -6.02 -8.13
CA VAL A 90 9.03 -7.50 -8.15
C VAL A 90 9.27 -8.14 -9.51
N ILE A 91 9.29 -7.38 -10.62
CA ILE A 91 9.36 -7.94 -11.98
C ILE A 91 10.61 -8.79 -12.23
N GLU A 92 11.73 -8.49 -11.57
CA GLU A 92 12.97 -9.27 -11.66
C GLU A 92 12.98 -10.51 -10.76
N ARG A 93 12.03 -10.60 -9.80
CA ARG A 93 11.99 -11.66 -8.79
C ARG A 93 10.92 -12.71 -9.08
N TRP A 94 9.79 -12.33 -9.67
CA TRP A 94 8.65 -13.21 -9.89
C TRP A 94 8.20 -13.26 -11.36
N PRO A 95 7.64 -14.39 -11.81
CA PRO A 95 7.00 -14.49 -13.11
C PRO A 95 5.88 -13.46 -13.25
N LEU A 96 5.76 -12.87 -14.45
CA LEU A 96 4.75 -11.85 -14.76
C LEU A 96 3.31 -12.26 -14.32
N PRO A 97 2.83 -13.51 -14.53
CA PRO A 97 1.50 -13.91 -14.07
C PRO A 97 1.33 -13.84 -12.55
N VAL A 98 2.34 -14.23 -11.79
CA VAL A 98 2.32 -14.19 -10.31
C VAL A 98 2.30 -12.75 -9.84
N THR A 99 3.14 -11.89 -10.42
CA THR A 99 3.18 -10.45 -10.11
C THR A 99 1.82 -9.81 -10.33
N ILE A 100 1.13 -10.11 -11.43
CA ILE A 100 -0.21 -9.59 -11.71
C ILE A 100 -1.22 -10.06 -10.65
N VAL A 101 -1.26 -11.35 -10.34
CA VAL A 101 -2.21 -11.90 -9.36
C VAL A 101 -1.99 -11.26 -7.98
N VAL A 102 -0.75 -11.20 -7.52
CA VAL A 102 -0.43 -10.63 -6.21
C VAL A 102 -0.70 -9.14 -6.17
N ALA A 103 -0.39 -8.40 -7.24
CA ALA A 103 -0.69 -6.98 -7.33
C ALA A 103 -2.21 -6.73 -7.28
N VAL A 104 -3.02 -7.51 -7.99
CA VAL A 104 -4.49 -7.38 -7.98
C VAL A 104 -5.05 -7.73 -6.60
N VAL A 105 -4.66 -8.86 -6.01
CA VAL A 105 -5.18 -9.30 -4.70
C VAL A 105 -4.74 -8.35 -3.59
N GLY A 106 -3.45 -8.00 -3.53
CA GLY A 106 -2.92 -7.10 -2.52
C GLY A 106 -3.52 -5.70 -2.62
N SER A 107 -3.71 -5.18 -3.83
CA SER A 107 -4.30 -3.86 -4.03
C SER A 107 -5.79 -3.82 -3.71
N ALA A 108 -6.54 -4.92 -3.92
CA ALA A 108 -7.91 -5.06 -3.46
C ALA A 108 -8.01 -4.96 -1.93
N VAL A 109 -7.08 -5.55 -1.19
CA VAL A 109 -6.98 -5.39 0.28
C VAL A 109 -6.72 -3.94 0.66
N GLY A 110 -5.80 -3.27 -0.04
CA GLY A 110 -5.50 -1.84 0.15
C GLY A 110 -6.71 -0.92 -0.06
N ILE A 111 -7.48 -1.13 -1.15
CA ILE A 111 -8.72 -0.38 -1.41
C ILE A 111 -9.75 -0.65 -0.32
N THR A 112 -9.94 -1.91 0.06
CA THR A 112 -10.90 -2.31 1.08
C THR A 112 -10.59 -1.61 2.40
N HIS A 113 -9.32 -1.56 2.79
CA HIS A 113 -8.88 -0.81 3.97
C HIS A 113 -9.17 0.69 3.86
N LEU A 114 -8.91 1.31 2.70
CA LEU A 114 -9.21 2.73 2.46
C LEU A 114 -10.70 3.02 2.63
N LEU A 115 -11.57 2.19 2.04
CA LEU A 115 -13.03 2.32 2.14
C LEU A 115 -13.54 2.13 3.57
N LEU A 116 -13.03 1.12 4.29
CA LEU A 116 -13.37 0.90 5.70
C LEU A 116 -12.98 2.09 6.57
N THR A 117 -11.76 2.61 6.37
CA THR A 117 -11.24 3.75 7.14
C THR A 117 -12.09 5.00 6.94
N THR A 118 -12.52 5.28 5.70
CA THR A 118 -13.37 6.42 5.42
C THR A 118 -14.78 6.22 5.97
N TRP A 119 -15.36 5.02 5.83
CA TRP A 119 -16.67 4.69 6.39
C TRP A 119 -16.73 4.84 7.92
N ILE A 120 -15.74 4.32 8.64
CA ILE A 120 -15.64 4.46 10.12
C ILE A 120 -15.59 5.94 10.51
N ARG A 121 -14.82 6.75 9.77
CA ARG A 121 -14.72 8.18 10.02
C ARG A 121 -16.04 8.92 9.80
N GLN A 122 -16.82 8.58 8.77
CA GLN A 122 -18.15 9.15 8.54
C GLN A 122 -19.09 8.87 9.71
N MET A 123 -19.14 7.63 10.19
CA MET A 123 -19.96 7.26 11.35
C MET A 123 -19.55 8.04 12.61
N GLY A 124 -18.25 8.26 12.82
CA GLY A 124 -17.74 9.05 13.93
C GLY A 124 -18.10 10.54 13.87
N GLN A 125 -18.22 11.12 12.67
CA GLN A 125 -18.68 12.50 12.49
C GLN A 125 -20.20 12.64 12.64
N ALA A 126 -20.97 11.68 12.13
CA ALA A 126 -22.42 11.66 12.25
C ALA A 126 -22.92 11.56 13.70
N ARG A 127 -22.15 10.94 14.62
CA ARG A 127 -22.47 10.90 16.06
C ARG A 127 -22.20 12.20 16.83
N ARG A 128 -21.47 13.15 16.24
CA ARG A 128 -21.11 14.42 16.90
C ARG A 128 -22.06 15.58 16.54
N HIS A 129 -22.99 15.34 15.63
CA HIS A 129 -24.07 16.24 15.25
C HIS A 129 -25.40 15.68 15.77
#